data_AF-A0AAN0LZ08-F1
#
_entry.id   AF-A0AAN0LZ08-F1
#
_cell.length_a   1.000
_cell.length_b   1.000
_cell.length_c   1.000
_cell.angle_alpha   90.00
_cell.angle_beta   90.00
_cell.angle_gamma   90.00
#
_symmetry.space_group_name_H-M   'P 1'
#
loop_
_entity.id
_entity.type
_entity.pdbx_description
1 polymer ?
#
loop_
_entity_poly.entity_id
_entity_poly.type
_entity_poly.pdbx_seq_one_letter_code
_entity_poly.pdbx_strand_id
1 'polypeptide(L)'
;MALMMHQRLKRADIGAAMGVVGTEVAKSAADMVLTDDNFATVVVAVEEGRRIKDNIIKSIAYLLSCNMGELILLMVAILMNWDSPLLPIHLLWINLVTDSLPKIGTWC
;
A
#
# COMPACT_ATOMS: atom_id res chain seq x y z
N MET A 1 -27.59 -22.19 8.68
CA MET A 1 -26.56 -22.45 7.64
C MET A 1 -26.01 -21.15 7.05
N ALA A 2 -26.84 -20.24 6.53
CA ALA A 2 -26.41 -18.93 6.00
C ALA A 2 -25.56 -18.09 6.98
N LEU A 3 -25.99 -17.97 8.25
CA LEU A 3 -25.26 -17.24 9.30
C LEU A 3 -23.85 -17.82 9.57
N MET A 4 -23.69 -19.15 9.45
CA MET A 4 -22.39 -19.80 9.65
C MET A 4 -21.42 -19.49 8.51
N MET A 5 -21.90 -19.38 7.28
CA MET A 5 -21.07 -19.00 6.12
C MET A 5 -20.54 -17.57 6.30
N HIS A 6 -21.40 -16.64 6.72
CA HIS A 6 -21.02 -15.25 6.98
C HIS A 6 -19.92 -15.13 8.04
N GLN A 7 -20.04 -15.87 9.15
CA GLN A 7 -19.03 -15.86 10.21
C GLN A 7 -17.69 -16.46 9.76
N ARG A 8 -17.70 -17.46 8.87
CA ARG A 8 -16.47 -18.09 8.37
C ARG A 8 -15.71 -17.18 7.42
N LEU A 9 -16.42 -16.52 6.50
CA LEU A 9 -15.81 -15.58 5.56
C LEU A 9 -15.24 -14.36 6.28
N LYS A 10 -15.96 -13.78 7.24
CA LYS A 10 -15.45 -12.65 8.06
C LYS A 10 -14.30 -12.99 9.00
N ARG A 11 -14.11 -14.26 9.35
CA ARG A 11 -12.99 -14.70 10.20
C ARG A 11 -11.73 -14.98 9.41
N ALA A 12 -11.83 -15.17 8.09
CA ALA A 12 -10.67 -15.32 7.24
C ALA A 12 -9.97 -13.96 7.10
N ASP A 13 -8.63 -13.97 6.92
CA ASP A 13 -7.89 -12.74 6.63
C ASP A 13 -8.32 -12.14 5.28
N ILE A 14 -8.70 -12.99 4.33
CA ILE A 14 -9.33 -12.64 3.05
C ILE A 14 -10.38 -13.70 2.70
N GLY A 15 -11.66 -13.35 2.75
CA GLY A 15 -12.76 -14.22 2.29
C GLY A 15 -13.02 -14.06 0.79
N ALA A 16 -13.07 -15.17 0.03
CA ALA A 16 -13.40 -15.16 -1.39
C ALA A 16 -14.73 -15.90 -1.67
N ALA A 17 -15.56 -15.34 -2.57
CA ALA A 17 -16.80 -15.96 -3.03
C ALA A 17 -16.90 -16.00 -4.56
N MET A 18 -17.60 -17.01 -5.07
CA MET A 18 -17.90 -17.15 -6.51
C MET A 18 -19.05 -16.20 -6.88
N GLY A 19 -18.91 -15.49 -8.01
CA GLY A 19 -19.85 -14.51 -8.51
C GLY A 19 -21.09 -15.13 -9.14
N VAL A 20 -20.98 -16.29 -9.80
CA VAL A 20 -22.12 -16.95 -10.45
C VAL A 20 -22.73 -18.03 -9.54
N VAL A 21 -21.91 -18.99 -9.10
CA VAL A 21 -22.38 -20.15 -8.31
C VAL A 21 -22.52 -19.82 -6.82
N GLY A 22 -21.91 -18.74 -6.33
CA GLY A 22 -21.96 -18.35 -4.93
C GLY A 22 -23.34 -17.88 -4.49
N THR A 23 -23.70 -18.15 -3.23
CA THR A 23 -24.92 -17.62 -2.62
C THR A 23 -24.78 -16.14 -2.29
N GLU A 24 -25.87 -15.38 -2.33
CA GLU A 24 -25.86 -13.94 -2.00
C GLU A 24 -25.34 -13.64 -0.58
N VAL A 25 -25.56 -14.56 0.36
CA VAL A 25 -25.02 -14.46 1.72
C VAL A 25 -23.50 -14.67 1.74
N ALA A 26 -22.96 -15.50 0.85
CA ALA A 26 -21.51 -15.68 0.72
C ALA A 26 -20.86 -14.47 0.04
N LYS A 27 -21.46 -13.94 -1.04
CA LYS A 27 -20.94 -12.76 -1.75
C LYS A 27 -20.90 -11.51 -0.87
N SER A 28 -21.95 -11.28 -0.08
CA SER A 28 -22.03 -10.14 0.85
C SER A 28 -21.11 -10.27 2.08
N ALA A 29 -20.61 -11.48 2.36
CA ALA A 29 -19.72 -11.73 3.49
C ALA A 29 -18.24 -11.81 3.11
N ALA A 30 -17.94 -11.90 1.80
CA ALA A 30 -16.59 -12.05 1.27
C ALA A 30 -15.95 -10.67 1.00
N ASP A 31 -14.64 -10.59 1.17
CA ASP A 31 -13.83 -9.42 0.83
C ASP A 31 -13.50 -9.35 -0.66
N MET A 32 -13.57 -10.50 -1.37
CA MET A 32 -13.33 -10.64 -2.80
C MET A 32 -14.40 -11.51 -3.46
N VAL A 33 -14.88 -11.10 -4.64
CA VAL A 33 -15.81 -11.88 -5.45
C VAL A 33 -15.19 -12.17 -6.82
N LEU A 34 -15.08 -13.45 -7.16
CA LEU A 34 -14.62 -13.93 -8.47
C LEU A 34 -15.76 -13.79 -9.47
N THR A 35 -15.71 -12.79 -10.35
CA THR A 35 -16.79 -12.52 -11.31
C THR A 35 -16.87 -13.57 -12.43
N ASP A 36 -15.78 -14.27 -12.70
CA ASP A 36 -15.62 -15.27 -13.74
C ASP A 36 -15.72 -16.72 -13.23
N ASP A 37 -15.93 -16.91 -11.93
CA ASP A 37 -15.97 -18.23 -11.27
C ASP A 37 -14.75 -19.11 -11.59
N ASN A 38 -13.59 -18.49 -11.82
CA ASN A 38 -12.35 -19.20 -12.15
C ASN A 38 -11.34 -19.12 -11.00
N PHE A 39 -10.94 -20.29 -10.47
CA PHE A 39 -9.91 -20.36 -9.44
C PHE A 39 -8.52 -19.93 -9.93
N ALA A 40 -8.26 -19.95 -11.24
CA ALA A 40 -7.00 -19.45 -11.80
C ALA A 40 -6.78 -17.95 -11.50
N THR A 41 -7.86 -17.17 -11.42
CA THR A 41 -7.82 -15.73 -11.12
C THR A 41 -7.25 -15.46 -9.72
N VAL A 42 -7.43 -16.39 -8.77
CA VAL A 42 -6.82 -16.28 -7.43
C VAL A 42 -5.30 -16.36 -7.52
N VAL A 43 -4.75 -17.23 -8.39
CA VAL A 43 -3.29 -17.36 -8.57
C VAL A 43 -2.70 -16.07 -9.14
N VAL A 44 -3.36 -15.48 -10.15
CA VAL A 44 -2.97 -14.19 -10.72
C VAL A 44 -3.08 -13.07 -9.68
N ALA A 45 -4.16 -13.03 -8.91
CA ALA A 45 -4.35 -12.03 -7.86
C ALA A 45 -3.26 -12.11 -6.78
N VAL A 46 -2.82 -13.32 -6.40
CA VAL A 46 -1.70 -13.50 -5.47
C VAL A 46 -0.37 -13.05 -6.08
N GLU A 47 -0.16 -13.28 -7.38
CA GLU A 47 1.03 -12.79 -8.08
C GLU A 47 1.10 -11.26 -8.10
N GLU A 48 0.00 -10.59 -8.47
CA GLU A 48 -0.06 -9.13 -8.45
C GLU A 48 0.06 -8.58 -7.02
N GLY A 49 -0.57 -9.22 -6.03
CA GLY A 49 -0.41 -8.86 -4.62
C GLY A 49 1.04 -8.91 -4.13
N ARG A 50 1.82 -9.89 -4.60
CA ARG A 50 3.27 -9.96 -4.30
C ARG A 50 4.04 -8.82 -4.97
N ARG A 51 3.73 -8.46 -6.22
CA ARG A 51 4.37 -7.33 -6.89
C ARG A 51 4.07 -6.00 -6.18
N ILE A 52 2.83 -5.79 -5.77
CA ILE A 52 2.43 -4.61 -4.99
C ILE A 52 3.20 -4.54 -3.67
N LYS A 53 3.33 -5.65 -2.94
CA LYS A 53 4.12 -5.70 -1.70
C LYS A 53 5.58 -5.30 -1.95
N ASP A 54 6.22 -5.86 -2.97
CA ASP A 54 7.62 -5.56 -3.29
C ASP A 54 7.80 -4.09 -3.65
N ASN A 55 6.84 -3.52 -4.38
CA ASN A 55 6.84 -2.09 -4.71
C ASN A 55 6.61 -1.20 -3.49
N ILE A 56 5.71 -1.56 -2.56
CA ILE A 56 5.52 -0.82 -1.30
C ILE A 56 6.82 -0.76 -0.49
N ILE A 57 7.55 -1.87 -0.38
CA ILE A 57 8.82 -1.91 0.36
C ILE A 57 9.85 -0.97 -0.27
N LYS A 58 9.95 -0.95 -1.61
CA LYS A 58 10.82 -0.01 -2.33
C LYS A 58 10.42 1.44 -2.07
N SER A 59 9.12 1.75 -2.06
CA SER A 59 8.62 3.10 -1.80
C SER A 59 8.93 3.54 -0.37
N ILE A 60 8.78 2.66 0.62
CA ILE A 60 9.17 2.94 2.02
C ILE A 60 10.69 3.21 2.10
N ALA A 61 11.51 2.41 1.43
CA ALA A 61 12.96 2.60 1.42
C ALA A 61 13.36 3.95 0.78
N TYR A 62 12.68 4.35 -0.29
CA TYR A 62 12.86 5.66 -0.92
C TYR A 62 12.50 6.81 0.03
N LEU A 63 11.31 6.77 0.64
CA LEU A 63 10.84 7.81 1.57
C LEU A 63 11.79 7.94 2.77
N LEU A 64 12.22 6.81 3.34
CA LEU A 64 13.17 6.81 4.45
C LEU A 64 14.52 7.41 4.04
N SER A 65 14.99 7.14 2.83
CA SER A 65 16.26 7.67 2.32
C SER A 65 16.20 9.18 2.13
N CYS A 66 15.08 9.72 1.63
CA CYS A 66 14.87 11.16 1.48
C CYS A 66 14.80 11.88 2.83
N ASN A 67 14.00 11.38 3.77
CA ASN A 67 13.87 11.98 5.10
C ASN A 67 15.21 11.94 5.86
N MET A 68 15.99 10.88 5.69
CA MET A 68 17.34 10.78 6.26
C MET A 68 18.30 11.78 5.60
N GLY A 69 18.22 11.97 4.28
CA GLY A 69 19.00 12.97 3.55
C GLY A 69 18.74 14.39 4.03
N GLU A 70 17.48 14.76 4.23
CA GLU A 70 17.09 16.06 4.80
C GLU A 70 17.64 16.26 6.21
N LEU A 71 17.50 15.24 7.06
CA LEU A 71 18.01 15.27 8.44
C LEU A 71 19.53 15.47 8.47
N ILE A 72 20.28 14.68 7.69
CA ILE A 72 21.74 14.78 7.63
C ILE A 72 22.17 16.15 7.11
N LEU A 73 21.50 16.67 6.07
CA LEU A 73 21.82 17.97 5.49
C LEU A 73 21.62 19.11 6.49
N LEU A 74 20.52 19.09 7.25
CA LEU A 74 20.29 20.05 8.33
C LEU A 74 21.32 19.90 9.46
N MET A 75 21.64 18.66 9.85
CA MET A 75 22.64 18.39 10.89
C MET A 75 24.02 18.93 10.51
N VAL A 76 24.46 18.70 9.27
CA VAL A 76 25.74 19.18 8.74
C VAL A 76 25.78 20.71 8.68
N ALA A 77 24.69 21.35 8.26
CA ALA A 77 24.61 22.81 8.19
C ALA A 77 24.73 23.48 9.56
N ILE A 78 24.09 22.89 10.59
CA ILE A 78 24.22 23.34 11.98
C ILE A 78 25.66 23.17 12.48
N LEU A 79 26.30 22.02 12.19
CA LEU A 79 27.68 21.76 12.62
C LEU A 79 28.70 22.70 11.97
N MET A 80 28.49 23.11 10.71
CA MET A 80 29.34 24.07 10.01
C MET A 80 28.96 25.53 10.27
N ASN A 81 27.97 25.79 11.12
CA ASN A 81 27.43 27.12 11.42
C ASN A 81 27.02 27.91 10.15
N TRP A 82 26.48 27.18 9.16
CA TRP A 82 26.02 27.77 7.91
C TRP A 82 24.63 28.38 8.13
N ASP A 83 24.39 29.59 7.62
CA ASP A 83 23.04 30.16 7.57
C ASP A 83 22.07 29.17 6.94
N SER A 84 20.91 29.00 7.57
CA SER A 84 19.92 27.94 7.28
C SER A 84 19.81 27.64 5.78
N PRO A 85 20.34 26.50 5.29
CA PRO A 85 20.44 26.24 3.85
C PRO A 85 19.06 26.05 3.21
N LEU A 86 18.08 25.62 3.98
CA LEU A 86 16.68 25.53 3.59
C LEU A 86 15.83 26.31 4.60
N LEU A 87 14.90 27.11 4.07
CA LEU A 87 13.83 27.71 4.87
C LEU A 87 12.78 26.64 5.21
N PRO A 88 12.02 26.79 6.31
CA PRO A 88 10.95 25.85 6.68
C PRO A 88 9.93 25.61 5.55
N ILE A 89 9.68 26.63 4.71
CA ILE A 89 8.78 26.51 3.56
C ILE A 89 9.34 25.60 2.45
N HIS A 90 10.66 25.59 2.24
CA HIS A 90 11.28 24.70 1.26
C HIS A 90 11.24 23.25 1.74
N LEU A 91 11.47 23.03 3.05
CA LEU A 91 11.36 21.69 3.65
C LEU A 91 9.94 21.14 3.54
N LEU A 92 8.91 21.98 3.78
CA LEU A 92 7.51 21.60 3.62
C LEU A 92 7.19 21.20 2.18
N TRP A 93 7.65 22.00 1.22
CA TRP A 93 7.42 21.72 -0.19
C TRP A 93 8.10 20.43 -0.64
N ILE A 94 9.36 20.19 -0.22
CA ILE A 94 10.10 18.98 -0.57
C ILE A 94 9.43 17.74 0.02
N ASN A 95 9.06 17.74 1.30
CA ASN A 95 8.36 16.60 1.92
C ASN A 95 7.02 16.33 1.22
N LEU A 96 6.23 17.37 0.97
CA LEU A 96 4.93 17.22 0.32
C LEU A 96 5.05 16.61 -1.09
N VAL A 97 6.01 17.08 -1.89
CA VAL A 97 6.25 16.59 -3.26
C VAL A 97 6.84 15.18 -3.23
N THR A 98 7.79 14.92 -2.33
CA THR A 98 8.50 13.63 -2.22
C THR A 98 7.62 12.53 -1.65
N ASP A 99 6.65 12.86 -0.78
CA ASP A 99 5.70 11.88 -0.22
C ASP A 99 4.59 11.51 -1.21
N SER A 100 4.23 12.42 -2.13
CA SER A 100 3.10 12.25 -3.04
C SER A 100 3.47 11.57 -4.37
N LEU A 101 4.68 11.82 -4.90
CA LEU A 101 5.08 11.30 -6.23
C LEU A 101 5.40 9.79 -6.28
N PRO A 102 6.18 9.20 -5.35
CA PRO A 102 6.49 7.76 -5.38
C PRO A 102 5.23 6.92 -5.17
N LYS A 103 4.28 7.45 -4.40
CA LYS A 103 2.97 6.87 -4.13
C LYS A 103 2.04 6.76 -5.35
N ILE A 104 2.46 7.09 -6.55
CA ILE A 104 1.63 6.95 -7.76
C ILE A 104 2.34 6.06 -8.79
N GLY A 105 3.66 6.19 -8.93
CA GLY A 105 4.45 5.41 -9.89
C GLY A 105 4.68 3.94 -9.50
N THR A 106 4.65 3.61 -8.20
CA THR A 106 4.96 2.24 -7.72
C THR A 106 3.73 1.36 -7.49
N TRP A 107 2.51 1.85 -7.69
CA TRP A 107 1.28 1.08 -7.42
C TRP A 107 0.77 0.25 -8.61
N CYS A 108 1.43 0.34 -9.76
CA CYS A 108 1.35 -0.63 -10.86
C CYS A 108 2.61 -1.51 -10.85
#